data_AF-A0A1D7TKG3-F1
#
_entry.id   AF-A0A1D7TKG3-F1
#
_cell.length_a   1.000
_cell.length_b   1.000
_cell.length_c   1.000
_cell.angle_alpha   90.00
_cell.angle_beta   90.00
_cell.angle_gamma   90.00
#
_symmetry.space_group_name_H-M   'P 1'
#
loop_
_entity.id
_entity.type
_entity.pdbx_description
1 polymer ?
#
loop_
_entity_poly.entity_id
_entity_poly.type
_entity_poly.pdbx_seq_one_letter_code
_entity_poly.pdbx_strand_id
1 'polypeptide(L)'
;MKTNDIFNLLHNAVESKFLGKKISQREMADKLGVSMRTYQDWKLGNSQPQAASAIFKMLGELDEGDALRLIQRISHELKDEK
;
A
#
# COMPACT_ATOMS: atom_id res chain seq x y z
N MET A 1 12.34 -1.89 10.26
CA MET A 1 10.91 -1.55 10.08
C MET A 1 10.13 -2.84 9.84
N LYS A 2 9.04 -3.08 10.55
CA LYS A 2 8.15 -4.23 10.33
C LYS A 2 7.13 -3.91 9.22
N THR A 3 6.49 -4.93 8.65
CA THR A 3 5.54 -4.75 7.53
C THR A 3 4.33 -3.90 7.91
N ASN A 4 3.86 -3.96 9.15
CA ASN A 4 2.78 -3.09 9.65
C ASN A 4 3.19 -1.62 9.74
N ASP A 5 4.47 -1.33 10.06
CA ASP A 5 4.99 0.04 10.06
C ASP A 5 4.95 0.62 8.63
N ILE A 6 5.38 -0.17 7.63
CA ILE A 6 5.29 0.18 6.21
C ILE A 6 3.84 0.47 5.82
N PHE A 7 2.93 -0.43 6.20
CA PHE A 7 1.51 -0.29 5.90
C PHE A 7 0.91 0.99 6.50
N ASN A 8 1.28 1.33 7.74
CA ASN A 8 0.83 2.55 8.41
C ASN A 8 1.40 3.82 7.76
N LEU A 9 2.67 3.80 7.32
CA LEU A 9 3.26 4.92 6.55
C LEU A 9 2.50 5.15 5.24
N LEU A 10 2.20 4.08 4.50
CA LEU A 10 1.45 4.17 3.25
C LEU A 10 0.02 4.64 3.48
N HIS A 11 -0.67 4.12 4.51
CA HIS A 11 -2.00 4.58 4.90
C HIS A 11 -2.01 6.09 5.15
N ASN A 12 -1.10 6.58 5.99
CA ASN A 12 -1.02 8.01 6.32
C ASN A 12 -0.70 8.86 5.09
N ALA A 13 0.21 8.39 4.23
CA ALA A 13 0.55 9.09 2.99
C ALA A 13 -0.66 9.18 2.05
N VAL A 14 -1.42 8.10 1.88
CA VAL A 14 -2.65 8.09 1.08
C VAL A 14 -3.70 9.01 1.68
N GLU A 15 -3.95 8.92 3.00
CA GLU A 15 -4.89 9.78 3.71
C GLU A 15 -4.55 11.27 3.55
N SER A 16 -3.26 11.63 3.60
CA SER A 16 -2.80 13.02 3.44
C SER A 16 -3.19 13.63 2.09
N LYS A 17 -3.37 12.82 1.04
CA LYS A 17 -3.79 13.26 -0.30
C LYS A 17 -5.27 13.60 -0.38
N PHE A 18 -6.08 13.25 0.63
CA PHE A 18 -7.51 13.58 0.67
C PHE A 18 -7.81 14.99 1.21
N LEU A 19 -6.82 15.90 1.23
CA LEU A 19 -7.00 17.33 1.56
C LEU A 19 -7.71 17.55 2.92
N GLY A 20 -7.41 16.73 3.92
CA GLY A 20 -8.03 16.80 5.25
C GLY A 20 -9.38 16.09 5.36
N LYS A 21 -9.93 15.50 4.29
CA LYS A 21 -11.05 14.57 4.39
C LYS A 21 -10.55 13.20 4.81
N LYS A 22 -11.11 12.66 5.89
CA LYS A 22 -10.77 11.32 6.38
C LYS A 22 -11.31 10.28 5.40
N ILE A 23 -10.41 9.58 4.71
CA ILE A 23 -10.78 8.36 3.99
C ILE A 23 -10.90 7.24 5.04
N SER A 24 -12.05 6.58 5.05
CA SER A 24 -12.28 5.50 6.00
C SER A 24 -11.37 4.30 5.69
N GLN A 25 -11.02 3.54 6.73
CA GLN A 25 -10.32 2.27 6.54
C GLN A 25 -11.11 1.31 5.63
N ARG A 26 -12.45 1.41 5.62
CA ARG A 26 -13.31 0.63 4.73
C ARG A 26 -13.09 1.00 3.26
N GLU A 27 -13.14 2.28 2.92
CA GLU A 27 -12.86 2.73 1.56
C GLU A 27 -11.44 2.38 1.10
N MET A 28 -10.46 2.42 2.00
CA MET A 28 -9.10 1.95 1.68
C MET A 28 -9.05 0.43 1.46
N ALA A 29 -9.75 -0.35 2.27
CA ALA A 29 -9.86 -1.79 2.11
C ALA A 29 -10.52 -2.15 0.76
N ASP A 30 -11.62 -1.48 0.42
CA ASP A 30 -12.34 -1.65 -0.85
C ASP A 30 -11.43 -1.32 -2.05
N LYS A 31 -10.64 -0.23 -1.96
CA LYS A 31 -9.65 0.11 -2.99
C LYS A 31 -8.57 -0.96 -3.17
N LEU A 32 -8.15 -1.60 -2.10
CA LEU A 32 -7.17 -2.69 -2.12
C LEU A 32 -7.79 -4.06 -2.46
N GLY A 33 -9.11 -4.17 -2.58
CA GLY A 33 -9.78 -5.45 -2.84
C GLY A 33 -9.68 -6.45 -1.68
N VAL A 34 -9.50 -5.97 -0.45
CA VAL A 34 -9.42 -6.81 0.76
C VAL A 34 -10.57 -6.53 1.71
N SER A 35 -10.87 -7.50 2.58
CA SER A 35 -11.87 -7.29 3.62
C SER A 35 -11.43 -6.19 4.61
N MET A 36 -12.41 -5.51 5.21
CA MET A 36 -12.16 -4.54 6.29
C MET A 36 -11.36 -5.17 7.45
N ARG A 37 -11.62 -6.44 7.78
CA ARG A 37 -10.89 -7.19 8.82
C ARG A 37 -9.42 -7.35 8.45
N THR A 38 -9.14 -7.79 7.22
CA THR A 38 -7.76 -7.93 6.71
C THR A 38 -7.00 -6.61 6.80
N TYR A 39 -7.65 -5.52 6.39
CA TYR A 39 -7.07 -4.18 6.47
C TYR A 39 -6.72 -3.75 7.91
N GLN A 40 -7.64 -4.00 8.85
CA GLN A 40 -7.41 -3.73 10.28
C GLN A 40 -6.30 -4.58 10.87
N ASP A 41 -6.27 -5.87 10.56
CA ASP A 41 -5.23 -6.79 11.03
C ASP A 41 -3.84 -6.36 10.54
N TRP A 42 -3.74 -5.83 9.31
CA TRP A 42 -2.49 -5.27 8.80
C TRP A 42 -2.07 -3.97 9.51
N LYS A 43 -3.02 -3.05 9.79
CA LYS A 43 -2.71 -1.83 10.56
C LYS A 43 -2.24 -2.13 11.98
N LEU A 44 -2.89 -3.09 12.65
CA LEU A 44 -2.59 -3.48 14.03
C LEU A 44 -1.37 -4.41 14.12
N GLY A 45 -0.99 -5.06 13.01
CA GLY A 45 0.12 -6.03 12.97
C GLY A 45 -0.25 -7.44 13.44
N ASN A 46 -1.55 -7.76 13.51
CA ASN A 46 -2.05 -9.12 13.80
C ASN A 46 -1.75 -10.09 12.66
N SER A 47 -1.74 -9.58 11.42
CA SER A 47 -1.25 -10.26 10.24
C SER A 47 -0.46 -9.27 9.37
N GLN A 48 0.14 -9.75 8.29
CA GLN A 48 0.99 -8.91 7.44
C GLN A 48 0.63 -9.09 5.95
N PRO A 49 0.74 -8.02 5.14
CA PRO A 49 0.79 -8.15 3.69
C PRO A 49 1.98 -9.04 3.31
N GLN A 50 1.71 -10.19 2.71
CA GLN A 50 2.76 -11.11 2.29
C GLN A 50 3.65 -10.46 1.22
N ALA A 51 4.92 -10.83 1.18
CA ALA A 51 5.93 -10.37 0.21
C ALA A 51 6.21 -8.84 0.17
N ALA A 52 5.52 -7.99 0.94
CA ALA A 52 5.72 -6.55 0.90
C ALA A 52 7.17 -6.13 1.15
N SER A 53 7.86 -6.75 2.11
CA SER A 53 9.28 -6.47 2.39
C SER A 53 10.19 -6.84 1.23
N ALA A 54 9.91 -7.91 0.50
CA ALA A 54 10.67 -8.29 -0.70
C ALA A 54 10.44 -7.29 -1.84
N ILE A 55 9.19 -6.89 -2.06
CA ILE A 55 8.82 -5.89 -3.08
C ILE A 55 9.54 -4.56 -2.84
N PHE A 56 9.48 -4.03 -1.61
CA PHE A 56 10.15 -2.75 -1.29
C PHE A 56 11.67 -2.84 -1.38
N LYS A 57 12.27 -3.98 -1.05
CA LYS A 57 13.71 -4.19 -1.27
C LYS A 57 14.06 -4.13 -2.76
N MET A 58 13.35 -4.90 -3.60
CA MET A 58 13.61 -4.92 -5.04
C MET A 58 13.41 -3.55 -5.69
N LEU A 59 12.38 -2.79 -5.29
CA LEU A 59 12.16 -1.43 -5.77
C LEU A 59 13.25 -0.46 -5.30
N GLY A 60 13.82 -0.67 -4.11
CA GLY A 60 14.86 0.18 -3.53
C GLY A 60 16.26 -0.04 -4.11
N GLU A 61 16.50 -1.14 -4.83
CA GLU A 61 17.75 -1.40 -5.57
C GLU A 61 17.83 -0.63 -6.90
N LEU A 62 16.73 0.00 -7.32
CA LEU A 62 16.63 0.73 -8.57
C LEU A 62 16.94 2.21 -8.37
N ASP A 63 17.47 2.85 -9.40
CA ASP A 63 17.57 4.32 -9.44
C ASP A 63 16.17 4.96 -9.35
N GLU A 64 16.09 6.16 -8.79
CA GLU A 64 14.81 6.84 -8.50
C GLU A 64 13.87 6.89 -9.71
N GLY A 65 14.42 7.17 -10.90
CA GLY A 65 13.66 7.22 -12.14
C GLY A 65 13.10 5.86 -12.56
N ASP A 66 13.84 4.77 -12.35
CA ASP A 66 13.41 3.41 -12.70
C ASP A 66 12.37 2.88 -11.72
N ALA A 67 12.58 3.09 -10.42
CA ALA A 67 11.62 2.73 -9.38
C ALA A 67 10.25 3.38 -9.65
N LEU A 68 10.23 4.68 -9.95
CA LEU A 68 8.98 5.40 -10.21
C LEU A 68 8.28 4.89 -11.47
N ARG A 69 9.02 4.65 -12.57
CA ARG A 69 8.46 4.10 -13.82
C ARG A 69 7.81 2.73 -13.59
N LEU A 70 8.46 1.83 -12.85
CA LEU A 70 7.91 0.51 -12.56
C LEU A 70 6.69 0.56 -11.64
N ILE A 71 6.71 1.40 -10.60
CA ILE A 71 5.54 1.60 -9.73
C ILE A 71 4.34 2.07 -10.54
N GLN A 72 4.54 3.03 -11.46
CA GLN A 72 3.46 3.53 -12.33
C GLN A 72 2.92 2.45 -13.26
N ARG A 73 3.81 1.67 -13.89
CA ARG A 73 3.43 0.55 -14.75
C ARG A 73 2.62 -0.52 -14.01
N ILE A 74 3.13 -1.01 -12.87
CA ILE A 74 2.44 -2.01 -12.04
C ILE A 74 1.07 -1.47 -11.59
N SER A 75 1.00 -0.20 -11.17
CA SER A 75 -0.26 0.43 -10.75
C SER A 75 -1.29 0.54 -11.87
N HIS A 76 -0.84 0.72 -13.12
CA HIS A 76 -1.72 0.69 -14.29
C HIS A 76 -2.26 -0.72 -14.55
N GLU A 77 -1.37 -1.72 -14.64
CA GLU A 77 -1.74 -3.11 -14.91
C GLU A 77 -2.73 -3.66 -13.84
N LEU A 78 -2.51 -3.35 -12.55
CA LEU A 78 -3.42 -3.75 -11.46
C LEU A 78 -4.79 -3.06 -11.46
N LYS A 79 -4.96 -1.94 -12.16
CA LYS A 79 -6.27 -1.28 -12.33
C LYS A 79 -7.08 -1.92 -13.45
N ASP A 80 -6.40 -2.44 -14.48
CA ASP A 80 -7.04 -3.06 -15.64
C ASP A 80 -7.54 -4.49 -15.35
N GLU A 81 -7.07 -5.10 -14.25
CA GLU A 81 -7.51 -6.42 -13.77
C GLU A 81 -8.82 -6.39 -12.95
N LYS A 82 -9.43 -5.22 -12.73
CA LYS A 82 -10.66 -5.04 -11.92
C LYS A 82 -11.94 -4.88 -12.73
#